data_AF-A0A8J4WTF3-F1
#
_entry.id   AF-A0A8J4WTF3-F1
#
_cell.length_a   1.000
_cell.length_b   1.000
_cell.length_c   1.000
_cell.angle_alpha   90.00
_cell.angle_beta   90.00
_cell.angle_gamma   90.00
#
_symmetry.space_group_name_H-M   'P 1'
#
loop_
_entity.id
_entity.type
_entity.pdbx_description
1 polymer ?
#
loop_
_entity_poly.entity_id
_entity_poly.type
_entity_poly.pdbx_seq_one_letter_code
_entity_poly.pdbx_strand_id
1 'polypeptide(L)'
;MEDMILELNKSIKDKEGALRLAGTRIDLRQDRPNVELCRDPANYRLLQELDEIKNDVAQLTHRLKLAHDSLKALCRRQLDLEEEIQIKATTLFIDEVQCMGIRESLKISAF
;
A
#
# COMPACT_ATOMS: atom_id res chain seq x y z
N MET A 1 2.09 -0.91 8.07
CA MET A 1 1.74 -0.64 6.65
C MET A 1 0.62 -1.55 6.18
N GLU A 2 0.60 -2.80 6.60
CA GLU A 2 -0.50 -3.74 6.32
C GLU A 2 -1.83 -3.25 6.90
N ASP A 3 -1.85 -2.77 8.15
CA ASP A 3 -3.05 -2.16 8.76
C ASP A 3 -3.59 -0.97 7.96
N MET A 4 -2.70 -0.12 7.45
CA MET A 4 -3.06 1.03 6.62
C MET A 4 -3.70 0.57 5.29
N ILE A 5 -3.19 -0.50 4.68
CA ILE A 5 -3.78 -1.09 3.47
C ILE A 5 -5.16 -1.68 3.77
N LEU A 6 -5.34 -2.35 4.92
CA LEU A 6 -6.64 -2.87 5.35
C LEU A 6 -7.65 -1.73 5.55
N GLU A 7 -7.24 -0.66 6.22
CA GLU A 7 -8.09 0.51 6.47
C GLU A 7 -8.46 1.25 5.18
N LEU A 8 -7.51 1.39 4.23
CA LEU A 8 -7.78 1.96 2.91
C LEU A 8 -8.76 1.11 2.11
N ASN A 9 -8.60 -0.22 2.11
CA ASN A 9 -9.53 -1.14 1.46
C ASN A 9 -10.94 -1.04 2.06
N LYS A 10 -11.02 -0.96 3.40
CA LYS A 10 -12.30 -0.78 4.09
C LYS A 10 -12.96 0.54 3.70
N SER A 11 -12.20 1.64 3.72
CA SER A 11 -12.70 2.97 3.33
C SER A 11 -13.21 3.01 1.89
N ILE A 12 -12.56 2.32 0.95
CA ILE A 12 -13.03 2.22 -0.45
C ILE A 12 -14.36 1.47 -0.50
N LYS A 13 -14.46 0.31 0.16
CA LYS A 13 -15.71 -0.48 0.21
C LYS A 13 -16.87 0.30 0.83
N ASP A 14 -16.60 1.06 1.88
CA ASP A 14 -17.61 1.89 2.54
C ASP A 14 -18.13 2.98 1.59
N LYS A 15 -17.25 3.58 0.77
CA LYS A 15 -17.63 4.58 -0.24
C LYS A 15 -18.35 4.00 -1.46
N GLU A 16 -18.08 2.76 -1.85
CA GLU A 16 -18.82 2.07 -2.93
C GLU A 16 -20.32 1.95 -2.62
N GLY A 17 -20.67 1.71 -1.35
CA GLY A 17 -22.05 1.67 -0.90
C GLY A 17 -22.75 3.02 -1.08
N ALA A 18 -22.09 4.11 -0.66
CA ALA A 18 -22.59 5.47 -0.83
C ALA A 18 -22.74 5.84 -2.32
N LEU A 19 -21.76 5.48 -3.15
CA LEU A 19 -21.80 5.72 -4.60
C LEU A 19 -23.00 5.02 -5.26
N ARG A 20 -23.26 3.77 -4.89
CA ARG A 20 -24.39 2.99 -5.42
C ARG A 20 -25.73 3.62 -5.05
N LEU A 21 -25.89 4.02 -3.78
CA LEU A 21 -27.10 4.70 -3.31
C LEU A 21 -27.32 6.03 -4.03
N ALA A 22 -26.28 6.83 -4.23
CA ALA A 22 -26.37 8.09 -4.96
C ALA A 22 -26.78 7.86 -6.43
N GLY A 23 -26.17 6.85 -7.10
CA GLY A 23 -26.54 6.46 -8.46
C GLY A 23 -28.00 6.06 -8.59
N THR A 24 -28.46 5.12 -7.74
CA THR A 24 -29.87 4.69 -7.76
C THR A 24 -30.84 5.85 -7.48
N ARG A 25 -30.50 6.80 -6.62
CA ARG A 25 -31.33 7.99 -6.36
C ARG A 25 -31.43 8.91 -7.57
N ILE A 26 -30.38 9.02 -8.37
CA ILE A 26 -30.38 9.80 -9.61
C ILE A 26 -31.26 9.08 -10.65
N ASP A 27 -31.09 7.76 -10.83
CA ASP A 27 -31.87 6.97 -11.78
C ASP A 27 -33.38 7.09 -11.48
N LEU A 28 -33.77 6.90 -10.21
CA LEU A 28 -35.16 7.06 -9.76
C LEU A 28 -35.72 8.48 -9.96
N ARG A 29 -34.87 9.51 -10.01
CA ARG A 29 -35.30 10.89 -10.29
C ARG A 29 -35.44 11.14 -11.79
N GLN A 30 -34.69 10.44 -12.63
CA GLN A 30 -34.80 10.54 -14.09
C GLN A 30 -36.06 9.82 -14.60
N ASP A 31 -36.49 8.74 -13.94
CA ASP A 31 -37.63 7.92 -14.35
C ASP A 31 -39.00 8.37 -13.79
N ARG A 32 -39.10 9.57 -13.21
CA ARG A 32 -40.38 10.02 -12.61
C ARG A 32 -41.45 10.28 -13.68
N PRO A 33 -42.62 9.62 -13.62
CA PRO A 33 -43.71 9.91 -14.54
C PRO A 33 -44.23 11.33 -14.29
N ASN A 34 -44.59 12.03 -15.38
CA ASN A 34 -45.14 13.40 -15.38
C ASN A 34 -44.18 14.50 -14.88
N VAL A 35 -42.88 14.24 -14.78
CA VAL A 35 -41.85 15.25 -14.51
C VAL A 35 -40.75 15.12 -15.57
N GLU A 36 -40.91 15.83 -16.68
CA GLU A 36 -39.85 15.94 -17.67
C GLU A 36 -38.71 16.79 -17.07
N LEU A 37 -37.57 16.14 -16.76
CA LEU A 37 -36.34 16.76 -16.25
C LEU A 37 -36.43 17.32 -14.82
N CYS A 38 -36.13 16.47 -13.82
CA CYS A 38 -35.87 16.89 -12.43
C CYS A 38 -34.58 17.75 -12.32
N ARG A 39 -34.63 19.02 -12.76
CA ARG A 39 -33.55 20.02 -12.62
C ARG A 39 -33.74 20.86 -11.35
N ASP A 40 -34.00 20.20 -10.25
CA ASP A 40 -34.19 20.83 -8.94
C ASP A 40 -32.86 20.92 -8.17
N PRO A 41 -32.76 21.80 -7.16
CA PRO A 41 -31.55 21.94 -6.33
C PRO A 41 -31.07 20.62 -5.72
N ALA A 42 -31.99 19.70 -5.41
CA ALA A 42 -31.64 18.40 -4.85
C ALA A 42 -30.97 17.46 -5.89
N ASN A 43 -31.38 17.51 -7.17
CA ASN A 43 -30.70 16.74 -8.21
C ASN A 43 -29.29 17.27 -8.48
N TYR A 44 -29.10 18.59 -8.48
CA TYR A 44 -27.77 19.19 -8.62
C TYR A 44 -26.82 18.80 -7.48
N ARG A 45 -27.32 18.80 -6.23
CA ARG A 45 -26.54 18.34 -5.07
C ARG A 45 -26.18 16.86 -5.18
N LEU A 46 -27.11 16.00 -5.61
CA LEU A 46 -26.83 14.57 -5.79
C LEU A 46 -25.76 14.31 -6.86
N LEU A 47 -25.78 15.06 -7.96
CA LEU A 47 -24.75 14.98 -9.01
C LEU A 47 -23.38 15.41 -8.48
N GLN A 48 -23.34 16.50 -7.69
CA GLN A 48 -22.11 16.96 -7.05
C GLN A 48 -21.58 15.93 -6.06
N GLU A 49 -22.41 15.42 -5.15
CA GLU A 49 -22.04 14.38 -4.18
C GLU A 49 -21.49 13.13 -4.89
N LEU A 50 -22.09 12.74 -6.01
CA LEU A 50 -21.62 11.59 -6.80
C LEU A 50 -20.24 11.83 -7.41
N ASP A 51 -19.96 13.04 -7.91
CA ASP A 51 -18.64 13.40 -8.42
C ASP A 51 -17.58 13.45 -7.31
N GLU A 52 -17.93 14.02 -6.16
CA GLU A 52 -17.08 14.06 -4.97
C GLU A 52 -16.73 12.64 -4.48
N ILE A 53 -17.72 11.74 -4.35
CA ILE A 53 -17.49 10.35 -3.94
C ILE A 53 -16.62 9.62 -4.97
N LYS A 54 -16.80 9.85 -6.27
CA LYS A 54 -15.94 9.26 -7.32
C LYS A 54 -14.50 9.74 -7.21
N ASN A 55 -14.29 11.04 -7.04
CA ASN A 55 -12.95 11.60 -6.85
C ASN A 55 -12.28 11.03 -5.59
N ASP A 56 -13.02 10.94 -4.50
CA ASP A 56 -12.55 10.34 -3.27
C ASP A 56 -12.12 8.88 -3.43
N VAL A 57 -12.91 8.06 -4.14
CA VAL A 57 -12.55 6.67 -4.44
C VAL A 57 -11.30 6.61 -5.31
N ALA A 58 -11.16 7.49 -6.31
CA ALA A 58 -9.96 7.58 -7.14
C ALA A 58 -8.71 7.95 -6.32
N GLN A 59 -8.84 8.87 -5.36
CA GLN A 59 -7.74 9.24 -4.47
C GLN A 59 -7.36 8.11 -3.51
N LEU A 60 -8.35 7.44 -2.90
CA LEU A 60 -8.12 6.33 -2.00
C LEU A 60 -7.45 5.14 -2.71
N THR A 61 -7.90 4.81 -3.92
CA THR A 61 -7.28 3.76 -4.74
C THR A 61 -5.84 4.11 -5.14
N HIS A 62 -5.58 5.37 -5.48
CA HIS A 62 -4.21 5.84 -5.72
C HIS A 62 -3.32 5.70 -4.47
N ARG A 63 -3.79 6.12 -3.30
CA ARG A 63 -3.07 5.95 -2.03
C ARG A 63 -2.82 4.49 -1.68
N LEU A 64 -3.80 3.62 -1.92
CA LEU A 64 -3.67 2.18 -1.72
C LEU A 64 -2.54 1.62 -2.59
N LYS A 65 -2.49 2.00 -3.87
CA LYS A 65 -1.40 1.57 -4.78
C LYS A 65 -0.03 2.01 -4.25
N LEU A 66 0.09 3.28 -3.85
CA LEU A 66 1.34 3.80 -3.26
C LEU A 66 1.75 3.05 -1.99
N ALA A 67 0.80 2.70 -1.13
CA ALA A 67 1.06 1.93 0.08
C ALA A 67 1.57 0.51 -0.24
N HIS A 68 0.99 -0.17 -1.24
CA HIS A 68 1.49 -1.46 -1.71
C HIS A 68 2.90 -1.37 -2.32
N ASP A 69 3.15 -0.36 -3.15
CA ASP A 69 4.47 -0.16 -3.76
C ASP A 69 5.55 0.10 -2.69
N SER A 70 5.22 0.91 -1.68
CA SER A 70 6.09 1.17 -0.52
C SER A 70 6.38 -0.10 0.29
N LEU A 71 5.35 -0.89 0.59
CA LEU A 71 5.51 -2.15 1.32
C LEU A 71 6.43 -3.11 0.56
N LYS A 72 6.23 -3.24 -0.76
CA LYS A 72 7.07 -4.08 -1.61
C LYS A 72 8.52 -3.62 -1.63
N ALA A 73 8.76 -2.31 -1.70
CA ALA A 73 10.10 -1.73 -1.65
C ALA A 73 10.80 -2.03 -0.32
N LEU A 74 10.07 -1.95 0.80
CA LEU A 74 10.60 -2.25 2.13
C LEU A 74 10.90 -3.73 2.31
N CYS A 75 10.04 -4.64 1.85
CA CYS A 75 10.33 -6.07 1.89
C CYS A 75 11.59 -6.41 1.08
N ARG A 76 11.79 -5.78 -0.09
CA ARG A 76 13.02 -5.94 -0.85
C ARG A 76 14.25 -5.45 -0.09
N ARG A 77 14.15 -4.25 0.49
CA ARG A 77 15.22 -3.65 1.31
C ARG A 77 15.59 -4.55 2.49
N GLN A 78 14.59 -5.17 3.11
CA GLN A 78 14.80 -6.11 4.21
C GLN A 78 15.61 -7.33 3.75
N LEU A 79 15.22 -7.96 2.65
CA LEU A 79 15.95 -9.11 2.09
C LEU A 79 17.40 -8.76 1.73
N ASP A 80 17.61 -7.60 1.08
CA ASP A 80 18.95 -7.12 0.74
C ASP A 80 19.82 -6.96 2.01
N LEU A 81 19.25 -6.44 3.10
CA LEU A 81 19.95 -6.28 4.38
C LEU A 81 20.23 -7.61 5.07
N GLU A 82 19.29 -8.56 5.03
CA GLU A 82 19.47 -9.90 5.59
C GLU A 82 20.61 -10.65 4.87
N GLU A 83 20.69 -10.53 3.55
CA GLU A 83 21.80 -11.07 2.76
C GLU A 83 23.14 -10.43 3.14
N GLU A 84 23.20 -9.10 3.23
CA GLU A 84 24.42 -8.39 3.65
C GLU A 84 24.89 -8.83 5.05
N ILE A 85 23.96 -8.98 6.00
CA ILE A 85 24.27 -9.45 7.35
C ILE A 85 24.88 -10.85 7.29
N GLN A 86 24.30 -11.74 6.50
CA GLN A 86 24.78 -13.12 6.36
C GLN A 86 26.19 -13.18 5.74
N ILE A 87 26.45 -12.37 4.71
CA ILE A 87 27.77 -12.27 4.09
C ILE A 87 28.81 -11.75 5.10
N LYS A 88 28.46 -10.71 5.87
CA LYS A 88 29.34 -10.13 6.90
C LYS A 88 29.61 -11.13 8.02
N ALA A 89 28.59 -11.84 8.49
CA ALA A 89 28.73 -12.89 9.50
C ALA A 89 29.66 -14.02 9.01
N THR A 90 29.51 -14.45 7.76
CA THR A 90 30.38 -15.47 7.14
C THR A 90 31.83 -14.98 7.03
N THR A 91 32.01 -13.71 6.64
CA THR A 91 33.33 -13.09 6.49
C THR A 91 34.05 -12.99 7.84
N LEU A 92 33.35 -12.53 8.88
CA LEU A 92 33.88 -12.47 10.25
C LEU A 92 34.24 -13.86 10.77
N PHE A 93 33.40 -14.87 10.53
CA PHE A 93 33.71 -16.25 10.91
C PHE A 93 34.99 -16.76 10.27
N ILE A 94 35.20 -16.48 8.98
CA ILE A 94 36.44 -16.86 8.29
C ILE A 94 37.64 -16.17 8.94
N ASP A 95 37.57 -14.85 9.17
CA ASP A 95 38.70 -14.10 9.73
C ASP A 95 39.01 -14.51 11.18
N GLU A 96 38.02 -14.47 12.06
CA GLU A 96 38.19 -14.64 13.50
C GLU A 96 38.40 -16.10 13.90
N VAL A 97 37.77 -17.06 13.22
CA VAL A 97 37.85 -18.48 13.61
C VAL A 97 38.86 -19.22 12.77
N GLN A 98 38.78 -19.10 11.44
CA GLN A 98 39.66 -19.90 10.56
C GLN A 98 41.05 -19.28 10.45
N CYS A 99 41.13 -18.01 10.05
CA CYS A 99 42.42 -17.36 9.79
C CYS A 99 43.24 -17.16 11.07
N MET A 100 42.62 -16.69 12.15
CA MET A 100 43.32 -16.54 13.44
C MET A 100 43.75 -17.89 14.02
N GLY A 101 42.90 -18.92 13.95
CA GLY A 101 43.28 -20.27 14.38
C GLY A 101 44.50 -20.83 13.63
N ILE A 102 44.58 -20.61 12.31
CA ILE A 102 45.76 -20.97 11.51
C ILE A 102 46.97 -20.16 11.97
N ARG A 103 46.84 -18.84 12.16
CA ARG A 103 47.96 -17.97 12.57
C ARG A 103 48.53 -18.35 13.93
N GLU A 104 47.70 -18.66 14.91
CA GLU A 104 48.13 -19.11 16.24
C GLU A 104 48.88 -20.44 16.19
N SER A 105 48.54 -21.32 15.24
CA SER A 105 49.21 -22.60 15.04
C SER A 105 50.60 -22.48 14.40
N LEU A 106 50.92 -21.35 13.75
CA LEU A 106 52.21 -21.10 13.12
C LEU A 106 53.25 -20.66 14.16
N LYS A 107 53.99 -21.63 14.73
CA LYS A 107 55.21 -21.35 15.49
C LYS A 107 56.34 -21.00 14.54
N ILE A 108 56.58 -19.71 14.32
CA ILE A 108 57.78 -19.23 13.66
C ILE A 108 58.91 -19.27 14.69
N SER A 109 59.77 -20.28 14.62
CA SER A 109 61.07 -20.24 15.29
C SER A 109 61.94 -19.21 14.57
N ALA A 110 62.05 -18.01 15.15
CA ALA A 110 63.05 -17.05 14.71
C ALA A 110 64.44 -17.66 14.94
N PHE A 111 65.27 -17.67 13.88
CA PHE A 111 66.67 -18.04 13.93
C PHE A 111 67.49 -16.99 14.69
#